data_AF-A0ABD3H6U3-F1
#
_entry.id   AF-A0ABD3H6U3-F1
#
_cell.length_a   1.000
_cell.length_b   1.000
_cell.length_c   1.000
_cell.angle_alpha   90.00
_cell.angle_beta   90.00
_cell.angle_gamma   90.00
#
_symmetry.space_group_name_H-M   'P 1'
#
loop_
_entity.id
_entity.type
_entity.pdbx_description
1 polymer ?
#
loop_
_entity_poly.entity_id
_entity_poly.type
_entity_poly.pdbx_seq_one_letter_code
_entity_poly.pdbx_strand_id
1 'polypeptide(L)'
;MGRGEVVFRLWMSVQRCSLLENPVSWARSRGLKTQKVVLTEKIERLGRAGQVVNVAPGYARNKLIPHHLALPGLDKYVSLVNAQLKAARPHLLEETEEAQSETSEDKQLKEIDAVLKRLDAGKVVFRRDLTGSQALYSPVTKDDLIFEVRRQMGIELAAANIVLPEDLSKLGEFDVELRFPPGLTMPGGREKLFLKIRVGQFLLCIPLSTFSKLVVLRKPTVMFPAIIISCIFE
;
A
#
# COMPACT_ATOMS: atom_id res chain seq x y z
N MET A 1 -84.65 -36.74 -19.90
CA MET A 1 -83.24 -36.97 -19.51
C MET A 1 -82.36 -36.90 -20.75
N GLY A 2 -81.20 -36.24 -20.67
CA GLY A 2 -80.05 -36.68 -21.49
C GLY A 2 -79.58 -35.85 -22.70
N ARG A 3 -79.59 -34.51 -22.68
CA ARG A 3 -78.71 -33.73 -23.59
C ARG A 3 -77.96 -32.57 -22.93
N GLY A 4 -78.49 -31.98 -21.86
CA GLY A 4 -77.82 -30.89 -21.12
C GLY A 4 -76.68 -31.35 -20.19
N GLU A 5 -76.83 -32.51 -19.53
CA GLU A 5 -75.82 -33.02 -18.59
C GLU A 5 -74.52 -33.47 -19.26
N VAL A 6 -74.58 -33.94 -20.51
CA VAL A 6 -73.39 -34.43 -21.22
C VAL A 6 -72.49 -33.26 -21.65
N VAL A 7 -73.10 -32.14 -22.07
CA VAL A 7 -72.37 -30.92 -22.44
C VAL A 7 -71.77 -30.25 -21.19
N PHE A 8 -72.48 -30.25 -20.06
CA PHE A 8 -71.97 -29.70 -18.80
C PHE A 8 -70.82 -30.55 -18.22
N ARG A 9 -70.89 -31.88 -18.34
CA ARG A 9 -69.78 -32.79 -17.99
C ARG A 9 -68.58 -32.65 -18.92
N LEU A 10 -68.79 -32.49 -20.23
CA LEU A 10 -67.69 -32.22 -21.16
C LEU A 10 -67.04 -30.85 -20.89
N TRP A 11 -67.83 -29.83 -20.57
CA TRP A 11 -67.31 -28.49 -20.27
C TRP A 11 -66.50 -28.46 -18.96
N MET A 12 -66.94 -29.15 -17.91
CA MET A 12 -66.14 -29.35 -16.68
C MET A 12 -64.90 -30.23 -16.91
N SER A 13 -64.95 -31.17 -17.86
CA SER A 13 -63.80 -32.00 -18.22
C SER A 13 -62.75 -31.23 -19.06
N VAL A 14 -63.16 -30.23 -19.84
CA VAL A 14 -62.26 -29.34 -20.59
C VAL A 14 -61.68 -28.24 -19.68
N GLN A 15 -62.43 -27.75 -18.69
CA GLN A 15 -61.86 -26.86 -17.65
C GLN A 15 -60.92 -27.57 -16.67
N ARG A 16 -60.89 -28.91 -16.66
CA ARG A 16 -59.89 -29.70 -15.93
C ARG A 16 -58.65 -30.02 -16.77
N CYS A 17 -58.51 -29.42 -17.96
CA CYS A 17 -57.35 -29.58 -18.85
C CYS A 17 -56.50 -28.30 -19.00
N SER A 18 -56.92 -27.17 -18.41
CA SER A 18 -56.09 -25.95 -18.29
C SER A 18 -55.13 -25.97 -17.10
N LEU A 19 -55.11 -27.08 -16.36
CA LEU A 19 -54.03 -27.45 -15.43
C LEU A 19 -53.01 -28.35 -16.13
N LEU A 20 -52.67 -28.04 -17.39
CA LEU A 20 -51.32 -28.27 -17.87
C LEU A 20 -50.42 -27.46 -16.95
N GLU A 21 -49.94 -28.16 -15.92
CA GLU A 21 -48.95 -27.70 -14.96
C GLU A 21 -47.90 -26.88 -15.71
N ASN A 22 -47.95 -25.57 -15.48
CA ASN A 22 -47.02 -24.64 -16.06
C ASN A 22 -45.60 -25.21 -15.84
N PRO A 23 -44.79 -25.43 -16.89
CA PRO A 23 -43.46 -26.01 -16.73
C PRO A 23 -42.53 -25.17 -15.82
N VAL A 24 -42.98 -23.98 -15.42
CA VAL A 24 -42.31 -23.09 -14.48
C VAL A 24 -42.76 -23.32 -13.01
N SER A 25 -43.96 -23.85 -12.74
CA SER A 25 -44.46 -24.06 -11.36
C SER A 25 -43.89 -25.33 -10.71
N TRP A 26 -43.71 -26.42 -11.46
CA TRP A 26 -43.01 -27.62 -10.97
C TRP A 26 -41.50 -27.39 -10.80
N ALA A 27 -40.93 -26.42 -11.52
CA ALA A 27 -39.55 -25.99 -11.36
C ALA A 27 -39.36 -25.05 -10.15
N ARG A 28 -40.40 -24.37 -9.67
CA ARG A 28 -40.37 -23.58 -8.43
C ARG A 28 -40.35 -24.44 -7.17
N SER A 29 -40.95 -25.63 -7.21
CA SER A 29 -41.03 -26.55 -6.07
C SER A 29 -39.73 -27.35 -5.85
N ARG A 30 -38.84 -27.43 -6.84
CA ARG A 30 -37.45 -27.89 -6.63
C ARG A 30 -36.52 -26.70 -6.57
N GLY A 31 -36.16 -26.28 -5.36
CA GLY A 31 -35.21 -25.20 -5.12
C GLY A 31 -33.83 -25.48 -5.72
N LEU A 32 -33.64 -25.13 -7.00
CA LEU A 32 -32.32 -24.99 -7.61
C LEU A 32 -31.70 -23.70 -7.06
N LYS A 33 -30.97 -23.84 -5.94
CA LYS A 33 -30.36 -22.71 -5.23
C LYS A 33 -29.26 -22.02 -6.05
N THR A 34 -28.71 -22.69 -7.06
CA THR A 34 -27.56 -22.23 -7.84
C THR A 34 -27.61 -22.66 -9.32
N GLN A 35 -27.03 -21.85 -10.19
CA GLN A 35 -26.88 -22.05 -11.63
C GLN A 35 -25.39 -21.95 -12.00
N LYS A 36 -24.91 -22.92 -12.80
CA LYS A 36 -23.53 -22.93 -13.34
C LYS A 36 -23.41 -21.97 -14.52
N VAL A 37 -22.42 -21.09 -14.48
CA VAL A 37 -22.08 -20.18 -15.57
C VAL A 37 -20.57 -20.13 -15.77
N VAL A 38 -20.12 -19.89 -17.00
CA VAL A 38 -18.71 -19.64 -17.32
C VAL A 38 -18.53 -18.16 -17.60
N LEU A 39 -17.57 -17.52 -16.94
CA LEU A 39 -17.31 -16.09 -17.10
C LEU A 39 -16.53 -15.82 -18.38
N THR A 40 -16.94 -14.82 -19.15
CA THR A 40 -16.20 -14.34 -20.33
C THR A 40 -15.18 -13.27 -19.92
N GLU A 41 -15.55 -12.43 -18.95
CA GLU A 41 -14.75 -11.29 -18.46
C GLU A 41 -14.36 -11.46 -16.98
N LYS A 42 -13.35 -10.69 -16.54
CA LYS A 42 -12.95 -10.64 -15.12
C LYS A 42 -13.96 -9.81 -14.34
N ILE A 43 -14.48 -10.36 -13.25
CA ILE A 43 -15.41 -9.68 -12.34
C ILE A 43 -14.88 -9.81 -10.91
N GLU A 44 -14.64 -8.70 -10.24
CA GLU A 44 -13.98 -8.64 -8.91
C GLU A 44 -14.60 -9.57 -7.86
N ARG A 45 -15.93 -9.74 -7.88
CA ARG A 45 -16.67 -10.55 -6.90
C ARG A 45 -16.81 -12.03 -7.27
N LEU A 46 -16.60 -12.42 -8.53
CA LEU A 46 -16.87 -13.78 -9.01
C LEU A 46 -15.61 -14.54 -9.40
N GLY A 47 -14.64 -13.87 -10.01
CA GLY A 47 -13.40 -14.50 -10.44
C GLY A 47 -12.86 -13.99 -11.78
N ARG A 48 -11.94 -14.78 -12.33
CA ARG A 48 -11.26 -14.48 -13.59
C ARG A 48 -12.08 -15.00 -14.78
N ALA A 49 -11.84 -14.42 -15.96
CA ALA A 49 -12.37 -14.92 -17.22
C ALA A 49 -12.02 -16.40 -17.43
N GLY A 50 -12.98 -17.19 -17.90
CA GLY A 50 -12.87 -18.63 -18.18
C GLY A 50 -13.20 -19.54 -16.99
N GLN A 51 -13.43 -18.99 -15.80
CA GLN A 51 -13.79 -19.80 -14.63
C GLN A 51 -15.28 -20.18 -14.65
N VAL A 52 -15.57 -21.42 -14.26
CA VAL A 52 -16.93 -21.91 -14.06
C VAL A 52 -17.34 -21.65 -12.61
N VAL A 53 -18.38 -20.84 -12.43
CA VAL A 53 -18.87 -20.40 -11.11
C VAL A 53 -20.34 -20.75 -10.91
N ASN A 54 -20.70 -21.04 -9.66
CA ASN A 54 -22.09 -21.27 -9.25
C ASN A 54 -22.67 -19.96 -8.72
N VAL A 55 -23.69 -19.42 -9.40
CA VAL A 55 -24.34 -18.15 -9.05
C VAL A 55 -25.83 -18.34 -8.80
N ALA A 56 -26.49 -17.37 -8.18
CA ALA A 56 -27.95 -17.37 -8.08
C ALA A 56 -28.58 -17.29 -9.49
N PRO A 57 -29.65 -18.04 -9.79
CA PRO A 57 -30.25 -18.07 -11.13
C PRO A 57 -30.77 -16.70 -11.57
N GLY A 58 -31.28 -15.88 -10.64
CA GLY A 58 -31.69 -14.51 -10.95
C GLY A 58 -30.54 -13.60 -11.38
N TYR A 59 -29.35 -13.79 -10.78
CA TYR A 59 -28.16 -13.03 -11.13
C TYR A 59 -27.62 -13.41 -12.52
N ALA A 60 -27.65 -14.70 -12.86
CA ALA A 60 -27.30 -15.17 -14.20
C ALA A 60 -28.26 -14.61 -15.27
N ARG A 61 -29.58 -14.74 -15.06
CA ARG A 61 -30.60 -14.34 -16.04
C ARG A 61 -30.71 -12.84 -16.25
N ASN A 62 -30.61 -12.06 -15.16
CA ASN A 62 -30.89 -10.62 -15.24
C ASN A 62 -29.63 -9.80 -15.54
N LYS A 63 -28.43 -10.29 -15.16
CA LYS A 63 -27.19 -9.53 -15.28
C LYS A 63 -26.17 -10.20 -16.18
N LEU A 64 -25.77 -11.43 -15.87
CA LEU A 64 -24.58 -11.98 -16.53
C LEU A 64 -24.82 -12.36 -18.00
N ILE A 65 -25.96 -12.97 -18.31
CA ILE A 65 -26.28 -13.43 -19.67
C ILE A 65 -26.64 -12.27 -20.61
N PRO A 66 -27.52 -11.31 -20.24
CA PRO A 66 -27.89 -10.22 -21.13
C PRO A 66 -26.74 -9.25 -21.43
N HIS A 67 -25.80 -9.10 -20.49
CA HIS A 67 -24.62 -8.25 -20.68
C HIS A 67 -23.41 -9.01 -21.27
N HIS A 68 -23.58 -10.27 -21.70
CA HIS A 68 -22.50 -11.11 -22.26
C HIS A 68 -21.30 -11.36 -21.34
N LEU A 69 -21.44 -11.08 -20.04
CA LEU A 69 -20.40 -11.25 -19.03
C LEU A 69 -20.17 -12.73 -18.67
N ALA A 70 -21.18 -13.57 -18.87
CA ALA A 70 -21.07 -15.01 -18.67
C ALA A 70 -21.96 -15.78 -19.64
N LEU A 71 -21.55 -17.01 -19.97
CA LEU A 71 -22.34 -17.97 -20.73
C LEU A 71 -22.88 -19.07 -19.82
N PRO A 72 -23.96 -19.78 -20.25
CA PRO A 72 -24.44 -20.97 -19.55
C PRO A 72 -23.31 -22.00 -19.39
N GLY A 73 -23.19 -22.59 -18.20
CA GLY A 73 -22.13 -23.55 -17.89
C GLY A 73 -22.33 -24.94 -18.50
N LEU A 74 -22.65 -25.03 -19.80
CA LEU A 74 -22.58 -26.27 -20.56
C LEU A 74 -21.15 -26.47 -21.08
N ASP A 75 -20.73 -27.72 -21.18
CA ASP A 75 -19.36 -28.10 -21.58
C ASP A 75 -18.96 -27.52 -22.94
N LYS A 76 -19.93 -27.36 -23.85
CA LYS A 76 -19.75 -26.71 -25.15
C LYS A 76 -19.27 -25.26 -25.00
N TYR A 77 -19.94 -24.47 -24.17
CA TYR A 77 -19.61 -23.05 -23.96
C TYR A 77 -18.32 -22.89 -23.16
N VAL A 78 -18.06 -23.77 -22.19
CA VAL A 78 -16.79 -23.78 -21.44
C VAL A 78 -15.61 -23.97 -22.40
N SER A 79 -15.72 -24.92 -23.33
CA SER A 79 -14.66 -25.18 -24.32
C SER A 79 -14.45 -24.01 -25.27
N LEU A 80 -15.54 -23.36 -25.72
CA LEU A 80 -15.48 -22.18 -26.59
C LEU A 80 -14.82 -20.99 -25.92
N VAL A 81 -15.20 -20.67 -24.68
CA VAL A 81 -14.60 -19.55 -23.91
C VAL A 81 -13.13 -19.81 -23.65
N ASN A 82 -12.76 -21.05 -23.30
CA ASN A 82 -11.35 -21.40 -23.11
C ASN A 82 -10.53 -21.31 -24.40
N ALA A 83 -11.10 -21.68 -25.55
CA ALA A 83 -10.44 -21.52 -26.84
C ALA A 83 -10.25 -20.04 -27.22
N GLN A 84 -11.28 -19.21 -27.02
CA GLN A 84 -11.21 -17.76 -27.25
C GLN A 84 -10.15 -17.10 -26.35
N LEU A 85 -10.11 -17.45 -25.06
CA LEU A 85 -9.11 -16.92 -24.14
C LEU A 85 -7.69 -17.35 -24.52
N LYS A 86 -7.50 -18.58 -25.00
CA LYS A 86 -6.18 -19.03 -25.50
C LYS A 86 -5.75 -18.28 -26.75
N ALA A 87 -6.68 -17.97 -27.65
CA ALA A 87 -6.41 -17.18 -28.85
C ALA A 87 -6.15 -15.69 -28.55
N ALA A 88 -6.75 -15.15 -27.48
CA ALA A 88 -6.55 -13.78 -27.04
C ALA A 88 -5.31 -13.58 -26.14
N ARG A 89 -4.81 -14.64 -25.50
CA ARG A 89 -3.65 -14.60 -24.60
C ARG A 89 -2.29 -14.21 -25.21
N PRO A 90 -1.92 -14.54 -26.47
CA PRO A 90 -0.60 -14.19 -26.97
C PRO A 90 -0.40 -12.67 -27.15
N HIS A 91 -1.45 -11.84 -27.07
CA HIS A 91 -1.33 -10.39 -27.25
C HIS A 91 -1.42 -9.58 -25.95
N LEU A 92 -1.82 -10.18 -24.81
CA LEU A 92 -2.12 -9.42 -23.59
C LEU A 92 -1.18 -9.71 -22.41
N LEU A 93 -0.45 -10.83 -22.45
CA LEU A 93 0.45 -11.23 -21.37
C LEU A 93 1.81 -10.52 -21.44
N GLU A 94 2.29 -10.12 -22.63
CA GLU A 94 3.54 -9.37 -22.76
C GLU A 94 3.34 -7.88 -22.40
N GLU A 95 2.29 -7.22 -22.89
CA GLU A 95 2.17 -5.76 -22.75
C GLU A 95 1.70 -5.25 -21.37
N THR A 96 0.98 -6.05 -20.57
CA THR A 96 0.34 -5.54 -19.34
C THR A 96 1.12 -5.82 -18.05
N GLU A 97 1.97 -6.85 -18.04
CA GLU A 97 2.84 -7.14 -16.89
C GLU A 97 4.15 -6.34 -16.98
N GLU A 98 4.65 -6.05 -18.18
CA GLU A 98 5.87 -5.26 -18.42
C GLU A 98 5.63 -3.74 -18.22
N ALA A 99 4.56 -3.18 -18.76
CA ALA A 99 4.34 -1.72 -18.68
C ALA A 99 4.00 -1.19 -17.26
N GLN A 100 3.40 -2.02 -16.40
CA GLN A 100 3.09 -1.64 -15.02
C GLN A 100 4.22 -1.92 -14.04
N SER A 101 5.09 -2.90 -14.32
CA SER A 101 6.27 -3.18 -13.51
C SER A 101 7.33 -2.10 -13.74
N GLU A 102 7.66 -1.78 -14.99
CA GLU A 102 8.66 -0.76 -15.35
C GLU A 102 8.34 0.61 -14.74
N THR A 103 7.08 1.06 -14.84
CA THR A 103 6.69 2.39 -14.29
C THR A 103 6.62 2.42 -12.77
N SER A 104 6.53 1.27 -12.10
CA SER A 104 6.56 1.18 -10.64
C SER A 104 7.99 1.13 -10.11
N GLU A 105 8.86 0.37 -10.78
CA GLU A 105 10.27 0.23 -10.43
C GLU A 105 11.01 1.56 -10.61
N ASP A 106 10.76 2.27 -11.72
CA ASP A 106 11.36 3.58 -11.97
C ASP A 106 11.00 4.63 -10.93
N LYS A 107 9.77 4.57 -10.38
CA LYS A 107 9.32 5.51 -9.34
C LYS A 107 9.97 5.17 -8.01
N GLN A 108 10.04 3.90 -7.66
CA GLN A 108 10.70 3.43 -6.44
C GLN A 108 12.19 3.78 -6.45
N LEU A 109 12.88 3.59 -7.58
CA LEU A 109 14.28 3.95 -7.73
C LEU A 109 14.50 5.46 -7.55
N LYS A 110 13.64 6.31 -8.12
CA LYS A 110 13.72 7.77 -7.96
C LYS A 110 13.50 8.23 -6.51
N GLU A 111 12.57 7.60 -5.79
CA GLU A 111 12.33 7.89 -4.37
C GLU A 111 13.54 7.49 -3.52
N ILE A 112 14.12 6.31 -3.78
CA ILE A 112 15.33 5.84 -3.09
C ILE A 112 16.51 6.78 -3.37
N ASP A 113 16.72 7.20 -4.61
CA ASP A 113 17.78 8.14 -4.98
C ASP A 113 17.63 9.49 -4.25
N ALA A 114 16.40 9.97 -4.09
CA ALA A 114 16.12 11.19 -3.34
C ALA A 114 16.46 11.05 -1.86
N VAL A 115 16.16 9.88 -1.26
CA VAL A 115 16.53 9.57 0.12
C VAL A 115 18.05 9.47 0.29
N LEU A 116 18.75 8.81 -0.63
CA LEU A 116 20.22 8.69 -0.59
C LEU A 116 20.91 10.05 -0.66
N LYS A 117 20.44 10.96 -1.53
CA LYS A 117 20.96 12.34 -1.60
C LYS A 117 20.75 13.12 -0.31
N ARG A 118 19.60 12.92 0.36
CA ARG A 118 19.35 13.53 1.67
C ARG A 118 20.29 12.99 2.72
N LEU A 119 20.55 11.67 2.75
CA LEU A 119 21.47 11.06 3.71
C LEU A 119 22.92 11.53 3.51
N ASP A 120 23.37 11.71 2.26
CA ASP A 120 24.73 12.19 1.96
C ASP A 120 24.95 13.66 2.37
N ALA A 121 23.94 14.52 2.15
CA ALA A 121 23.97 15.91 2.60
C ALA A 121 23.67 16.08 4.11
N GLY A 122 23.08 15.06 4.73
CA GLY A 122 22.57 15.10 6.10
C GLY A 122 23.68 15.06 7.13
N LYS A 123 23.62 15.98 8.11
CA LYS A 123 24.41 15.93 9.33
C LYS A 123 23.45 15.66 10.49
N VAL A 124 23.69 14.60 11.26
CA VAL A 124 22.85 14.27 12.43
C VAL A 124 23.54 14.77 13.69
N VAL A 125 22.84 15.56 14.49
CA VAL A 125 23.38 16.18 15.70
C VAL A 125 22.85 15.47 16.94
N PHE A 126 23.73 14.83 17.71
CA PHE A 126 23.40 14.23 19.00
C PHE A 126 23.65 15.23 20.12
N ARG A 127 22.70 15.26 21.06
CA ARG A 127 22.76 16.08 22.26
C ARG A 127 22.79 15.15 23.46
N ARG A 128 23.95 15.03 24.11
CA ARG A 128 24.19 14.11 25.23
C ARG A 128 24.93 14.81 26.38
N ASP A 129 24.69 14.34 27.59
CA ASP A 129 25.40 14.79 28.79
C ASP A 129 26.73 14.05 28.95
N LEU A 130 27.70 14.73 29.57
CA LEU A 130 29.05 14.23 29.76
C LEU A 130 29.25 13.67 31.16
N THR A 131 30.02 12.60 31.24
CA THR A 131 30.65 12.15 32.49
C THR A 131 32.10 12.60 32.48
N GLY A 132 32.39 13.70 33.18
CA GLY A 132 33.72 14.31 33.18
C GLY A 132 34.00 15.13 31.92
N SER A 133 35.24 15.07 31.40
CA SER A 133 35.71 15.99 30.35
C SER A 133 35.44 15.55 28.90
N GLN A 134 35.41 14.24 28.59
CA GLN A 134 35.38 13.77 27.19
C GLN A 134 34.51 12.53 26.91
N ALA A 135 34.02 11.85 27.95
CA ALA A 135 33.18 10.67 27.81
C ALA A 135 31.69 11.02 28.00
N LEU A 136 30.82 10.40 27.21
CA LEU A 136 29.37 10.52 27.35
C LEU A 136 28.88 9.72 28.57
N TYR A 137 27.83 10.21 29.23
CA TYR A 137 27.15 9.47 30.29
C TYR A 137 26.43 8.23 29.75
N SER A 138 25.76 8.36 28.62
CA SER A 138 25.21 7.23 27.87
C SER A 138 25.86 7.15 26.49
N PRO A 139 26.42 5.98 26.11
CA PRO A 139 26.95 5.77 24.77
C PRO A 139 25.82 5.84 23.74
N VAL A 140 26.13 6.26 22.52
CA VAL A 140 25.15 6.29 21.42
C VAL A 140 25.06 4.91 20.80
N THR A 141 23.90 4.29 20.98
CA THR A 141 23.59 2.97 20.41
C THR A 141 22.97 3.10 19.01
N LYS A 142 22.84 1.97 18.30
CA LYS A 142 22.18 1.94 16.98
C LYS A 142 20.72 2.42 17.03
N ASP A 143 20.00 2.11 18.10
CA ASP A 143 18.59 2.49 18.24
C ASP A 143 18.44 4.01 18.40
N ASP A 144 19.36 4.62 19.15
CA ASP A 144 19.43 6.08 19.29
C ASP A 144 19.70 6.77 17.95
N LEU A 145 20.56 6.16 17.13
CA LEU A 145 20.85 6.66 15.78
C LEU A 145 19.59 6.66 14.90
N ILE A 146 18.84 5.57 14.90
CA ILE A 146 17.60 5.44 14.14
C ILE A 146 16.59 6.49 14.60
N PHE A 147 16.46 6.69 15.91
CA PHE A 147 15.53 7.67 16.48
C PHE A 147 15.87 9.10 16.05
N GLU A 148 17.13 9.52 16.17
CA GLU A 148 17.54 10.88 15.81
C GLU A 148 17.56 11.12 14.29
N VAL A 149 17.92 10.12 13.48
CA VAL A 149 17.77 10.21 12.01
C VAL A 149 16.31 10.41 11.64
N ARG A 150 15.40 9.62 12.24
CA ARG A 150 13.96 9.77 12.01
C ARG A 150 13.46 11.16 12.40
N ARG A 151 13.94 11.67 13.55
CA ARG A 151 13.53 12.97 14.08
C ARG A 151 14.04 14.15 13.24
N GLN A 152 15.29 14.11 12.80
CA GLN A 152 15.94 15.26 12.13
C GLN A 152 15.76 15.22 10.62
N MET A 153 15.84 14.03 10.02
CA MET A 153 15.81 13.83 8.57
C MET A 153 14.47 13.31 8.04
N GLY A 154 13.60 12.78 8.92
CA GLY A 154 12.32 12.19 8.53
C GLY A 154 12.47 10.87 7.76
N ILE A 155 13.63 10.20 7.87
CA ILE A 155 13.95 8.96 7.15
C ILE A 155 13.91 7.79 8.14
N GLU A 156 13.26 6.70 7.77
CA GLU A 156 13.24 5.48 8.55
C GLU A 156 14.38 4.56 8.12
N LEU A 157 15.29 4.24 9.05
CA LEU A 157 16.41 3.33 8.82
C LEU A 157 16.23 2.06 9.65
N ALA A 158 16.57 0.91 9.05
CA ALA A 158 16.64 -0.36 9.76
C ALA A 158 18.01 -0.54 10.44
N ALA A 159 18.04 -1.14 11.63
CA ALA A 159 19.28 -1.40 12.37
C ALA A 159 20.30 -2.26 11.60
N ALA A 160 19.83 -3.12 10.69
CA ALA A 160 20.67 -3.95 9.83
C ALA A 160 21.50 -3.13 8.82
N ASN A 161 21.03 -1.94 8.46
CA ASN A 161 21.68 -1.08 7.47
C ASN A 161 22.82 -0.26 8.11
N ILE A 162 22.95 -0.25 9.43
CA ILE A 162 23.90 0.59 10.15
C ILE A 162 25.06 -0.26 10.68
N VAL A 163 26.27 0.06 10.23
CA VAL A 163 27.50 -0.59 10.71
C VAL A 163 28.15 0.29 11.77
N LEU A 164 27.85 -0.02 13.04
CA LEU A 164 28.64 0.43 14.18
C LEU A 164 29.40 -0.78 14.75
N PRO A 165 30.75 -0.77 14.72
CA PRO A 165 31.57 -1.79 15.38
C PRO A 165 31.67 -1.59 16.90
N GLU A 166 31.59 -0.34 17.38
CA GLU A 166 31.57 0.03 18.80
C GLU A 166 30.61 1.22 18.99
N ASP A 167 29.96 1.30 20.15
CA ASP A 167 29.06 2.41 20.48
C ASP A 167 29.84 3.71 20.71
N LEU A 168 29.26 4.85 20.25
CA LEU A 168 29.96 6.13 20.32
C LEU A 168 29.91 6.67 21.76
N SER A 169 31.04 6.61 22.45
CA SER A 169 31.17 7.06 23.85
C SER A 169 31.90 8.40 24.00
N LYS A 170 32.38 8.98 22.90
CA LYS A 170 33.21 10.20 22.89
C LYS A 170 32.48 11.35 22.20
N LEU A 171 32.87 12.57 22.55
CA LEU A 171 32.48 13.77 21.79
C LEU A 171 33.30 13.87 20.50
N GLY A 172 32.67 14.37 19.44
CA GLY A 172 33.33 14.60 18.17
C GLY A 172 32.42 14.45 16.97
N GLU A 173 33.05 14.50 15.80
CA GLU A 173 32.44 14.16 14.52
C GLU A 173 32.84 12.72 14.16
N PHE A 174 31.84 11.90 13.83
CA PHE A 174 32.02 10.50 13.47
C PHE A 174 31.36 10.23 12.13
N ASP A 175 32.06 9.46 11.30
CA ASP A 175 31.55 8.97 10.03
C ASP A 175 31.10 7.52 10.21
N VAL A 176 29.80 7.26 10.06
CA VAL A 176 29.21 5.92 10.20
C VAL A 176 28.85 5.35 8.83
N GLU A 177 29.33 4.13 8.55
CA GLU A 177 29.05 3.43 7.29
C GLU A 177 27.61 2.88 7.27
N LEU A 178 26.87 3.22 6.22
CA LEU A 178 25.57 2.65 5.91
C LEU A 178 25.70 1.58 4.82
N ARG A 179 25.14 0.40 5.09
CA ARG A 179 25.02 -0.72 4.14
C ARG A 179 23.68 -0.70 3.45
N PHE A 180 23.71 -0.81 2.13
CA PHE A 180 22.53 -0.93 1.29
C PHE A 180 22.62 -2.19 0.43
N PRO A 181 21.48 -2.77 0.00
CA PRO A 181 21.48 -3.90 -0.92
C PRO A 181 22.11 -3.53 -2.29
N PRO A 182 22.78 -4.49 -2.96
CA PRO A 182 23.41 -4.25 -4.26
C PRO A 182 22.33 -3.97 -5.32
N GLY A 183 22.46 -2.86 -6.04
CA GLY A 183 21.51 -2.42 -7.08
C GLY A 183 21.12 -0.95 -7.03
N LEU A 184 21.52 -0.21 -5.98
CA LEU A 184 21.26 1.23 -5.85
C LEU A 184 22.40 2.07 -6.42
N THR A 185 22.06 3.12 -7.17
CA THR A 185 23.05 4.09 -7.65
C THR A 185 23.37 5.08 -6.54
N MET A 186 24.54 4.92 -5.93
CA MET A 186 24.98 5.80 -4.85
C MET A 186 25.36 7.19 -5.39
N PRO A 187 25.01 8.28 -4.69
CA PRO A 187 25.45 9.62 -5.08
C PRO A 187 26.98 9.68 -5.08
N GLY A 188 27.57 10.14 -6.19
CA GLY A 188 29.03 10.29 -6.34
C GLY A 188 29.80 9.01 -6.70
N GLY A 189 29.12 7.91 -7.05
CA GLY A 189 29.78 6.68 -7.56
C GLY A 189 30.60 5.91 -6.53
N ARG A 190 30.34 6.14 -5.23
CA ARG A 190 31.02 5.45 -4.12
C ARG A 190 30.26 4.18 -3.74
N GLU A 191 30.98 3.10 -3.43
CA GLU A 191 30.38 1.83 -2.96
C GLU A 191 29.85 1.94 -1.52
N LYS A 192 30.33 2.93 -0.76
CA LYS A 192 29.99 3.15 0.65
C LYS A 192 29.49 4.55 0.87
N LEU A 193 28.40 4.67 1.64
CA LEU A 193 27.87 5.97 2.10
C LEU A 193 28.16 6.12 3.59
N PHE A 194 28.69 7.28 3.94
CA PHE A 194 29.02 7.64 5.31
C PHE A 194 28.07 8.72 5.80
N LEU A 195 27.39 8.46 6.90
CA LEU A 195 26.57 9.45 7.58
C LEU A 195 27.42 10.22 8.57
N LYS A 196 27.44 11.55 8.43
CA LYS A 196 28.17 12.44 9.35
C LYS A 196 27.36 12.67 10.61
N ILE A 197 27.93 12.28 11.73
CA ILE A 197 27.32 12.40 13.05
C ILE A 197 28.14 13.36 13.90
N ARG A 198 27.50 14.39 14.44
CA ARG A 198 28.13 15.32 15.38
C ARG A 198 27.56 15.10 16.77
N VAL A 199 28.39 14.65 17.70
CA VAL A 199 28.00 14.50 19.11
C VAL A 199 28.45 15.75 19.87
N GLY A 200 27.48 16.51 20.37
CA GLY A 200 27.70 17.76 21.10
C GLY A 200 27.09 17.73 22.50
N GLN A 201 27.64 18.57 23.37
CA GLN A 201 27.13 18.79 24.72
C GLN A 201 25.90 19.71 24.70
N PHE A 202 24.91 19.39 25.53
CA PHE A 202 23.81 20.32 25.82
C PHE A 202 24.32 21.43 26.74
N LEU A 203 24.68 22.59 26.18
CA LEU A 203 24.89 23.80 26.97
C LEU A 203 23.52 24.39 27.35
N LEU A 204 22.83 23.79 28.33
CA LEU A 204 21.83 24.52 29.10
C LEU A 204 22.49 25.09 30.35
N CYS A 205 22.94 26.34 30.26
CA CYS A 205 22.97 27.25 31.39
C CYS A 205 23.03 28.69 30.86
N ILE A 206 21.93 29.19 30.29
CA ILE A 206 21.56 30.57 30.58
C ILE A 206 20.49 30.47 31.67
N PRO A 207 20.81 30.77 32.94
CA PRO A 207 19.81 30.75 33.99
C PRO A 207 18.68 31.73 33.62
N LEU A 208 17.42 31.31 33.77
CA LEU A 208 16.24 32.16 33.55
C LEU A 208 16.27 33.50 34.34
N SER A 209 17.20 33.66 35.29
CA SER A 209 17.46 34.92 35.99
C SER A 209 17.95 36.06 35.08
N THR A 210 18.50 35.76 33.90
CA THR A 210 18.94 36.80 32.94
C THR A 210 17.78 37.37 32.12
N PHE A 211 16.68 36.62 31.98
CA PHE A 211 15.48 37.09 31.28
C PHE A 211 14.69 38.14 32.07
N SER A 212 14.72 38.08 33.40
CA SER A 212 13.96 39.02 34.24
C SER A 212 14.55 40.44 34.27
N LYS A 213 15.85 40.63 33.99
CA LYS A 213 16.48 41.96 33.91
C LYS A 213 16.28 42.65 32.57
N LEU A 214 15.97 41.91 31.50
CA LEU A 214 15.73 42.46 30.17
C LEU A 214 14.31 43.02 29.97
N VAL A 215 13.34 42.63 30.80
CA VAL A 215 11.94 43.09 30.68
C VAL A 215 11.70 44.47 31.31
N VAL A 216 12.57 44.94 32.22
CA VAL A 216 12.35 46.20 32.98
C VAL A 216 12.89 47.44 32.27
N LEU A 217 13.73 47.32 31.25
CA LEU A 217 14.20 48.46 30.45
C LEU A 217 13.43 48.54 29.11
N ARG A 218 12.13 48.84 29.20
CA ARG A 218 11.36 49.43 28.09
C ARG A 218 11.88 50.85 27.82
N LYS A 219 12.96 50.98 27.06
CA LYS A 219 13.25 52.17 26.23
C LYS A 219 13.19 51.74 24.77
N PRO A 220 12.32 52.34 23.94
CA PRO A 220 12.05 51.87 22.59
C PRO A 220 13.02 52.48 21.58
N THR A 221 14.33 52.26 21.74
CA THR A 221 15.32 52.74 20.75
C THR A 221 16.67 52.05 20.93
N VAL A 222 16.72 50.73 20.82
CA VAL A 222 17.98 50.09 20.40
C VAL A 222 17.70 48.79 19.68
N MET A 223 18.06 48.81 18.40
CA MET A 223 18.19 47.72 17.46
C MET A 223 19.11 46.65 18.06
N PHE A 224 18.54 45.61 18.69
CA PHE A 224 19.30 44.44 19.12
C PHE A 224 19.44 43.49 17.92
N PRO A 225 20.67 43.09 17.55
CA PRO A 225 20.92 42.37 16.32
C PRO A 225 20.41 40.93 16.42
N ALA A 226 19.95 40.43 15.28
CA ALA A 226 19.45 39.09 15.01
C ALA A 226 20.53 37.99 15.16
N ILE A 227 21.15 37.86 16.33
CA ILE A 227 22.29 36.94 16.55
C ILE A 227 21.87 35.66 17.30
N ILE A 228 20.67 35.59 17.90
CA ILE A 228 20.28 34.42 18.72
C ILE A 228 19.65 33.28 17.90
N ILE A 229 19.32 33.47 16.62
CA ILE A 229 18.66 32.42 15.81
C ILE A 229 19.63 31.68 14.86
N SER A 230 20.83 32.21 14.60
CA SER A 230 21.78 31.59 13.64
C SER A 230 22.77 30.58 14.26
N CYS A 231 22.69 30.24 15.54
CA CYS A 231 23.57 29.22 16.16
C CYS A 231 22.92 27.83 16.29
N ILE A 232 21.72 27.65 15.75
CA ILE A 232 21.10 26.34 15.60
C ILE A 232 20.97 26.16 14.09
N PHE A 233 21.73 25.20 13.53
CA PHE A 233 21.78 24.82 12.10
C PHE A 233 22.87 25.51 11.24
N GLU A 234 24.11 25.03 11.34
CA GLU A 234 25.05 24.90 10.19
C GLU A 234 26.15 23.84 10.45
#